data_AF-A0A3C1RMI0-F1
#
_entry.id   AF-A0A3C1RMI0-F1
#
_cell.length_a   1.000
_cell.length_b   1.000
_cell.length_c   1.000
_cell.angle_alpha   90.00
_cell.angle_beta   90.00
_cell.angle_gamma   90.00
#
_symmetry.space_group_name_H-M   'P 1'
#
loop_
_entity.id
_entity.type
_entity.pdbx_description
1 polymer ?
#
loop_
_entity_poly.entity_id
_entity_poly.type
_entity_poly.pdbx_seq_one_letter_code
_entity_poly.pdbx_strand_id
1 'polypeptide(L)'
;MKTNWKSPDIIIGKEATGKFYYRREVFENEVWKEIEKGNNVLIAAPRRVGKTSVMKYMTENPKENYKLIFRNVQGIDDEKRFYKTIYELIIICLSKFKKNKTLIQNYLTKMRI
;
A
#
# COMPACT_ATOMS: atom_id res chain seq x y z
N MET A 1 21.26 -14.84 38.13
CA MET A 1 21.25 -14.20 36.79
C MET A 1 19.90 -13.51 36.60
N LYS A 2 19.85 -12.19 36.43
CA LYS A 2 18.59 -11.51 36.09
C LYS A 2 18.27 -11.82 34.63
N THR A 3 17.22 -12.59 34.39
CA THR A 3 16.68 -12.79 33.05
C THR A 3 16.09 -11.47 32.57
N ASN A 4 16.71 -10.84 31.58
CA ASN A 4 16.14 -9.70 30.88
C ASN A 4 14.96 -10.19 30.02
N TRP A 5 13.80 -10.34 30.65
CA TRP A 5 12.56 -10.65 29.95
C TRP A 5 12.22 -9.50 29.00
N LYS A 6 12.18 -9.80 27.70
CA LYS A 6 11.67 -8.89 26.68
C LYS A 6 10.23 -9.28 26.38
N SER A 7 9.29 -8.38 26.66
CA SER A 7 7.88 -8.60 26.33
C SER A 7 7.73 -8.82 24.82
N PRO A 8 6.88 -9.78 24.40
CA PRO A 8 6.51 -9.90 23.01
C PRO A 8 5.79 -8.63 22.53
N ASP A 9 6.01 -8.28 21.27
CA ASP A 9 5.36 -7.16 20.59
C ASP A 9 3.90 -7.55 20.25
N ILE A 10 2.99 -7.39 21.21
CA ILE A 10 1.56 -7.73 21.07
C ILE A 10 0.73 -6.49 20.75
N ILE A 11 -0.23 -6.63 19.82
CA ILE A 11 -1.24 -5.62 19.53
C ILE A 11 -2.64 -6.20 19.76
N ILE A 12 -3.51 -5.43 20.43
CA ILE A 12 -4.91 -5.82 20.69
C ILE A 12 -5.83 -4.81 20.00
N GLY A 13 -6.76 -5.31 19.20
CA GLY A 13 -7.83 -4.53 18.57
C GLY A 13 -7.44 -3.82 17.27
N LYS A 14 -6.28 -3.16 17.21
CA LYS A 14 -5.79 -2.46 16.00
C LYS A 14 -5.11 -3.42 15.02
N GLU A 15 -5.04 -3.03 13.75
CA GLU A 15 -4.16 -3.70 12.79
C GLU A 15 -2.69 -3.56 13.19
N ALA A 16 -1.95 -4.66 13.07
CA ALA A 16 -0.50 -4.68 13.26
C ALA A 16 0.20 -3.99 12.07
N THR A 17 1.13 -3.08 12.35
CA THR A 17 1.96 -2.36 11.37
C THR A 17 3.39 -2.19 11.88
N GLY A 18 4.32 -1.85 10.98
CA GLY A 18 5.73 -1.65 11.33
C GLY A 18 6.32 -2.83 12.10
N LYS A 19 7.00 -2.55 13.23
CA LYS A 19 7.65 -3.57 14.07
C LYS A 19 6.70 -4.60 14.68
N PHE A 20 5.40 -4.30 14.77
CA PHE A 20 4.40 -5.21 15.33
C PHE A 20 3.81 -6.14 14.26
N TYR A 21 4.07 -5.89 12.98
CA TYR A 21 3.58 -6.72 11.90
C TYR A 21 4.50 -7.93 11.68
N TYR A 22 3.94 -9.12 11.90
CA TYR A 22 4.58 -10.36 11.49
C TYR A 22 4.44 -10.56 9.98
N ARG A 23 5.58 -10.53 9.27
CA ARG A 23 5.66 -10.63 7.80
C ARG A 23 5.04 -11.92 7.27
N ARG A 24 4.34 -11.82 6.14
CA ARG A 24 3.68 -12.93 5.45
C ARG A 24 4.19 -13.05 4.02
N GLU A 25 5.48 -13.23 3.89
CA GLU A 25 6.20 -13.08 2.62
C GLU A 25 5.62 -13.93 1.49
N VAL A 26 5.25 -15.19 1.78
CA VAL A 26 4.62 -16.08 0.78
C VAL A 26 3.35 -15.46 0.22
N PHE A 27 2.42 -15.05 1.10
CA PHE A 27 1.16 -14.45 0.70
C PHE A 27 1.34 -13.06 0.05
N GLU A 28 2.23 -12.23 0.60
CA GLU A 28 2.58 -10.92 0.02
C GLU A 28 3.11 -11.07 -1.42
N ASN A 29 3.94 -12.08 -1.67
CA ASN A 29 4.49 -12.39 -2.99
C ASN A 29 3.43 -12.90 -3.96
N GLU A 30 2.47 -13.71 -3.50
CA GLU A 30 1.32 -14.15 -4.32
C GLU A 30 0.46 -12.97 -4.76
N VAL A 31 0.15 -12.05 -3.84
CA VAL A 31 -0.62 -10.83 -4.16
C VAL A 31 0.15 -9.98 -5.18
N TRP A 32 1.46 -9.79 -4.98
CA TRP A 32 2.29 -9.06 -5.94
C TRP A 32 2.32 -9.70 -7.32
N LYS A 33 2.43 -11.03 -7.40
CA LYS A 33 2.44 -11.76 -8.68
C LYS A 33 1.17 -11.52 -9.48
N GLU A 34 0.01 -11.40 -8.82
CA GLU A 34 -1.25 -11.08 -9.50
C GLU A 34 -1.34 -9.60 -9.89
N ILE A 35 -0.88 -8.68 -9.04
CA ILE A 35 -0.82 -7.25 -9.37
C ILE A 35 0.08 -7.01 -10.60
N GLU A 36 1.23 -7.67 -10.69
CA GLU A 36 2.19 -7.53 -11.79
C GLU A 36 1.65 -8.02 -13.14
N LYS A 37 0.65 -8.91 -13.12
CA LYS A 37 -0.08 -9.33 -14.33
C LYS A 37 -1.15 -8.33 -14.76
N GLY A 38 -1.43 -7.30 -13.95
CA GLY A 38 -2.53 -6.36 -14.16
C GLY A 38 -3.88 -6.85 -13.62
N ASN A 39 -3.90 -7.87 -12.76
CA ASN A 39 -5.13 -8.43 -12.22
C ASN A 39 -5.65 -7.63 -11.01
N ASN A 40 -6.97 -7.64 -10.83
CA ASN A 40 -7.61 -7.18 -9.60
C ASN A 40 -7.61 -8.31 -8.57
N VAL A 41 -7.10 -8.05 -7.37
CA VAL A 41 -6.96 -9.07 -6.32
C VAL A 41 -8.04 -8.91 -5.25
N LEU A 42 -8.85 -9.96 -5.03
CA LEU A 42 -9.77 -10.06 -3.91
C LEU A 42 -9.16 -10.95 -2.81
N ILE A 43 -8.95 -10.38 -1.61
CA ILE A 43 -8.44 -11.15 -0.47
C ILE A 43 -9.62 -11.61 0.41
N ALA A 44 -10.10 -12.82 0.16
CA ALA A 44 -11.15 -13.46 0.95
C ALA A 44 -10.55 -14.20 2.16
N ALA A 45 -10.91 -13.78 3.38
CA ALA A 45 -10.58 -14.52 4.61
C ALA A 45 -11.45 -14.05 5.80
N PRO A 46 -11.51 -14.77 6.93
CA PRO A 46 -12.25 -14.37 8.14
C PRO A 46 -11.77 -13.06 8.80
N ARG A 47 -12.57 -12.49 9.69
CA ARG A 47 -12.16 -11.34 10.53
C ARG A 47 -10.94 -11.72 11.39
N ARG A 48 -10.08 -10.75 11.70
CA ARG A 48 -8.89 -10.89 12.58
C ARG A 48 -7.74 -11.76 12.08
N VAL A 49 -7.82 -12.32 10.87
CA VAL A 49 -6.69 -13.01 10.24
C VAL A 49 -5.59 -12.07 9.73
N GLY A 50 -5.68 -10.76 9.89
CA GLY A 50 -4.59 -9.83 9.55
C GLY A 50 -4.55 -9.31 8.10
N LYS A 51 -5.64 -9.42 7.33
CA LYS A 51 -5.70 -8.89 5.94
C LYS A 51 -5.32 -7.42 5.83
N THR A 52 -5.89 -6.57 6.70
CA THR A 52 -5.61 -5.12 6.72
C THR A 52 -4.13 -4.85 7.00
N SER A 53 -3.50 -5.63 7.89
CA SER A 53 -2.08 -5.51 8.20
C SER A 53 -1.21 -5.82 6.98
N VAL A 54 -1.53 -6.88 6.23
CA VAL A 54 -0.83 -7.20 4.97
C VAL A 54 -0.96 -6.04 3.98
N MET A 55 -2.18 -5.54 3.75
CA MET A 55 -2.41 -4.45 2.80
C MET A 55 -1.65 -3.17 3.18
N LYS A 56 -1.62 -2.82 4.47
CA LYS A 56 -0.86 -1.67 4.95
C LYS A 56 0.64 -1.87 4.79
N TYR A 57 1.16 -3.04 5.16
CA TYR A 57 2.56 -3.38 4.98
C TYR A 57 2.99 -3.24 3.51
N MET A 58 2.21 -3.80 2.58
CA MET A 58 2.48 -3.69 1.14
C MET A 58 2.43 -2.22 0.68
N THR A 59 1.51 -1.42 1.20
CA THR A 59 1.40 0.01 0.87
C THR A 59 2.60 0.82 1.38
N GLU A 60 3.12 0.48 2.56
CA GLU A 60 4.31 1.09 3.15
C GLU A 60 5.61 0.66 2.45
N ASN A 61 5.59 -0.52 1.80
CA ASN A 61 6.74 -1.13 1.12
C ASN A 61 6.37 -1.49 -0.34
N PRO A 62 6.04 -0.50 -1.19
CA PRO A 62 5.68 -0.77 -2.58
C PRO A 62 6.90 -1.28 -3.37
N LYS A 63 6.67 -2.16 -4.35
CA LYS A 63 7.68 -2.49 -5.35
C LYS A 63 8.02 -1.27 -6.21
N GLU A 64 9.20 -1.28 -6.81
CA GLU A 64 9.65 -0.23 -7.73
C GLU A 64 8.62 -0.02 -8.87
N ASN A 65 8.44 1.22 -9.30
CA ASN A 65 7.46 1.63 -10.31
C ASN A 65 5.98 1.46 -9.93
N TYR A 66 5.66 0.97 -8.72
CA TYR A 66 4.29 0.93 -8.21
C TYR A 66 4.03 2.05 -7.22
N LYS A 67 2.80 2.58 -7.28
CA LYS A 67 2.27 3.51 -6.28
C LYS A 67 1.00 2.92 -5.69
N LEU A 68 1.08 2.56 -4.42
CA LEU A 68 -0.05 2.00 -3.67
C LEU A 68 -0.70 3.08 -2.81
N ILE A 69 -2.03 3.07 -2.74
CA ILE A 69 -2.79 3.90 -1.82
C ILE A 69 -3.76 3.00 -1.06
N PHE A 70 -3.63 2.98 0.26
CA PHE A 70 -4.58 2.31 1.13
C PHE A 70 -5.75 3.24 1.43
N ARG A 71 -6.98 2.79 1.17
CA ARG A 71 -8.21 3.50 1.53
C ARG A 71 -9.17 2.57 2.26
N ASN A 72 -9.60 2.97 3.45
CA ASN A 72 -10.75 2.36 4.10
C ASN A 72 -12.05 2.95 3.52
N VAL A 73 -12.87 2.10 2.91
CA VAL A 73 -14.16 2.47 2.32
C VAL A 73 -15.36 1.96 3.13
N GLN A 74 -15.14 1.28 4.26
CA GLN A 74 -16.21 0.66 5.05
C GLN A 74 -17.24 1.67 5.60
N GLY A 75 -16.82 2.90 5.85
CA GLY A 75 -17.71 3.98 6.34
C GLY A 75 -18.37 4.80 5.22
N ILE A 76 -18.28 4.36 3.97
CA ILE A 76 -18.96 4.98 2.84
C ILE A 76 -20.25 4.20 2.60
N ASP A 77 -21.37 4.87 2.83
CA ASP A 77 -22.73 4.35 2.77
C ASP A 77 -23.51 4.86 1.55
N ASP A 78 -22.91 5.77 0.77
CA ASP A 78 -23.50 6.38 -0.42
C ASP A 78 -22.63 6.13 -1.67
N GLU A 79 -23.30 5.76 -2.76
CA GLU A 79 -22.68 5.44 -4.05
C GLU A 79 -21.94 6.64 -4.64
N LYS A 80 -22.54 7.84 -4.59
CA LYS A 80 -21.91 9.05 -5.14
C LYS A 80 -20.62 9.38 -4.38
N ARG A 81 -20.63 9.22 -3.07
CA ARG A 81 -19.44 9.39 -2.22
C ARG A 81 -18.37 8.33 -2.49
N PHE A 82 -18.77 7.10 -2.81
CA PHE A 82 -17.85 6.04 -3.21
C PHE A 82 -17.12 6.39 -4.51
N TYR A 83 -17.83 6.75 -5.58
CA TYR A 83 -17.22 7.15 -6.85
C TYR A 83 -16.34 8.40 -6.71
N LYS A 84 -16.80 9.40 -5.95
CA LYS A 84 -15.98 10.59 -5.66
C LYS A 84 -14.67 10.19 -4.99
N THR A 85 -14.72 9.29 -4.02
CA THR A 85 -13.52 8.79 -3.33
C THR A 85 -12.56 8.10 -4.31
N ILE A 86 -13.07 7.22 -5.20
CA ILE A 86 -12.23 6.56 -6.21
C ILE A 86 -11.57 7.60 -7.13
N TYR A 87 -12.33 8.58 -7.62
CA TYR A 87 -11.81 9.61 -8.51
C TYR A 87 -10.69 10.42 -7.85
N GLU A 88 -10.88 10.84 -6.60
CA GLU A 88 -9.84 11.54 -5.82
C GLU A 88 -8.57 10.70 -5.67
N LEU A 89 -8.68 9.39 -5.41
CA LEU A 89 -7.54 8.48 -5.33
C LEU A 89 -6.78 8.39 -6.65
N ILE A 90 -7.49 8.33 -7.78
CA ILE A 90 -6.88 8.32 -9.12
C ILE A 90 -6.09 9.61 -9.35
N ILE A 91 -6.68 10.78 -9.05
CA ILE A 91 -6.00 12.07 -9.18
C ILE A 91 -4.77 12.15 -8.27
N ILE A 92 -4.86 11.66 -7.02
CA ILE A 92 -3.71 11.59 -6.11
C ILE A 92 -2.62 10.69 -6.70
N CYS A 93 -2.96 9.55 -7.31
CA CYS A 93 -2.02 8.69 -8.01
C CYS A 93 -1.30 9.44 -9.13
N LEU A 94 -2.04 10.10 -10.02
CA LEU A 94 -1.53 10.78 -11.22
C LEU A 94 -0.78 12.10 -10.94
N SER A 95 -1.13 12.84 -9.90
CA SER A 95 -0.58 14.19 -9.65
C SER A 95 0.94 14.25 -9.45
N LYS A 96 1.57 13.17 -8.95
CA LYS A 96 3.04 13.11 -8.81
C LYS A 96 3.78 12.76 -10.11
N PHE A 97 3.11 12.21 -11.12
CA PHE A 97 3.74 11.91 -12.43
C PHE A 97 4.18 13.19 -13.18
N LYS A 98 3.56 14.34 -12.90
CA LYS A 98 3.97 15.64 -13.51
C LYS A 98 5.34 16.15 -13.04
N LYS A 99 5.87 15.72 -11.89
CA LYS A 99 7.15 16.23 -11.36
C LYS A 99 8.39 15.76 -12.13
N ASN A 100 8.26 14.73 -12.98
CA ASN A 100 9.35 14.27 -13.85
C ASN A 100 9.52 15.11 -15.12
N LYS A 101 8.63 16.07 -15.37
CA LYS A 101 8.75 16.97 -16.53
C LYS A 101 10.02 17.80 -16.46
N THR A 102 10.42 18.25 -15.26
CA THR A 102 11.63 19.06 -15.06
C THR A 102 12.93 18.28 -15.32
N LEU A 103 12.97 16.98 -15.00
CA LEU A 103 14.13 16.12 -15.28
C LEU A 103 14.27 15.84 -16.78
N ILE A 104 13.15 15.56 -17.46
CA ILE A 104 13.13 15.35 -18.92
C ILE A 104 13.47 16.66 -19.65
N GLN A 105 12.98 17.79 -19.16
CA GLN A 105 13.26 19.12 -19.71
C GLN A 105 14.71 19.54 -19.50
N ASN A 106 15.31 19.20 -18.35
CA ASN A 106 16.74 19.42 -18.10
C ASN A 106 17.61 18.49 -18.97
N TYR A 107 17.19 17.25 -19.19
CA TYR A 107 17.88 16.30 -20.07
C TYR A 107 17.81 16.73 -21.54
N LEU A 108 16.64 17.17 -22.03
CA LEU A 108 16.46 17.69 -23.39
C LEU A 108 17.19 19.01 -23.61
N THR A 109 17.24 19.89 -22.60
CA THR A 109 18.04 21.12 -22.66
C THR A 109 19.54 20.82 -22.66
N LYS A 110 19.98 19.77 -21.95
CA LYS A 110 21.38 19.33 -21.92
C LYS A 110 21.82 18.59 -23.19
N MET A 111 20.88 17.98 -23.91
CA MET A 111 21.10 17.36 -25.24
C MET A 111 21.00 18.34 -26.41
N ARG A 112 20.51 19.56 -26.18
CA ARG A 112 20.62 20.68 -27.14
C ARG A 112 21.97 21.36 -26.95
N ILE A 113 23.01 20.75 -27.50
CA ILE A 113 24.22 21.42 -27.99
C ILE A 113 24.08 21.47 -29.51
#